data_AF-A0A970P136-F1
#
_entry.id   AF-A0A970P136-F1
#
_cell.length_a   1.000
_cell.length_b   1.000
_cell.length_c   1.000
_cell.angle_alpha   90.00
_cell.angle_beta   90.00
_cell.angle_gamma   90.00
#
_symmetry.space_group_name_H-M   'P 1'
#
loop_
_entity.id
_entity.type
_entity.pdbx_description
1 polymer ?
#
loop_
_entity_poly.entity_id
_entity_poly.type
_entity_poly.pdbx_seq_one_letter_code
_entity_poly.pdbx_strand_id
1 'polypeptide(L)'
;MKIILGFFLISFFSLAGFTQSREDEKFYVGTYTAEGSEGIYLCNFNNKTGEVSLNQVFKGMDNPNFLKISPDRKTLYAVTRLASDDGKADGFVEAYRISPGGSLKFINRQDSHGSHPCHVDISSDGKIVGIATYGGGTTSLYPVNEDGSLRPASSTVINKGSGPDPSRQSAPHAHSIRFSPHGDEVFSADLGTDKVDIFQIKNLKQKRASQKYLELPAGSGPRHFDFHPDGDVIYVINELNSTITSYKKENKRWNLLETISTVPEGFTDVNYPADIHVSADGKFLYGSNRGHNSLAVYDINPASKKLIWKGYISSKGDWPRNFAFSPDQQFILVANQKSGNIVVYRINKANGMPEFTGNEIDVPSAVCIEFL
;
A
#
# COMPACT_ATOMS: atom_id res chain seq x y z
N MET A 1 36.74 -73.84 -25.67
CA MET A 1 35.51 -73.24 -25.11
C MET A 1 35.91 -71.96 -24.38
N LYS A 2 35.73 -70.79 -25.01
CA LYS A 2 36.21 -69.49 -24.51
C LYS A 2 35.18 -68.92 -23.54
N ILE A 3 35.59 -68.58 -22.32
CA ILE A 3 34.75 -67.85 -21.36
C ILE A 3 35.22 -66.39 -21.37
N ILE A 4 34.32 -65.50 -21.78
CA ILE A 4 34.50 -64.05 -21.81
C ILE A 4 34.11 -63.50 -20.43
N LEU A 5 35.05 -62.88 -19.74
CA LEU A 5 34.80 -62.19 -18.47
C LEU A 5 34.46 -60.72 -18.77
N GLY A 6 33.18 -60.36 -18.63
CA GLY A 6 32.71 -58.99 -18.83
C GLY A 6 32.92 -58.14 -17.57
N PHE A 7 33.72 -57.08 -17.68
CA PHE A 7 33.83 -56.03 -16.66
C PHE A 7 32.62 -55.10 -16.75
N PHE A 8 31.78 -55.06 -15.70
CA PHE A 8 30.76 -54.04 -15.52
C PHE A 8 31.37 -52.83 -14.82
N LEU A 9 31.57 -51.73 -15.55
CA LEU A 9 31.89 -50.42 -14.98
C LEU A 9 30.59 -49.81 -14.43
N ILE A 10 30.47 -49.70 -13.11
CA ILE A 10 29.37 -48.96 -12.46
C ILE A 10 29.82 -47.50 -12.37
N SER A 11 29.35 -46.65 -13.29
CA SER A 11 29.51 -45.20 -13.19
C SER A 11 28.58 -44.66 -12.10
N PHE A 12 29.17 -44.18 -11.00
CA PHE A 12 28.49 -43.32 -10.03
C PHE A 12 28.26 -41.94 -10.67
N PHE A 13 27.05 -41.70 -11.19
CA PHE A 13 26.58 -40.32 -11.44
C PHE A 13 26.21 -39.69 -10.10
N SER A 14 27.07 -38.83 -9.56
CA SER A 14 26.67 -37.91 -8.51
C SER A 14 25.68 -36.91 -9.10
N LEU A 15 24.39 -37.06 -8.81
CA LEU A 15 23.45 -35.94 -8.94
C LEU A 15 23.83 -34.92 -7.88
N ALA A 16 24.73 -34.00 -8.24
CA ALA A 16 24.80 -32.72 -7.57
C ALA A 16 23.48 -32.01 -7.90
N GLY A 17 22.51 -32.15 -6.99
CA GLY A 17 21.31 -31.33 -7.02
C GLY A 17 21.77 -29.88 -6.92
N PHE A 18 21.73 -29.15 -8.02
CA PHE A 18 21.70 -27.70 -7.97
C PHE A 18 20.42 -27.32 -7.25
N THR A 19 20.48 -27.22 -5.91
CA THR A 19 19.56 -26.37 -5.18
C THR A 19 19.85 -24.97 -5.67
N GLN A 20 19.13 -24.54 -6.70
CA GLN A 20 19.05 -23.14 -7.05
C GLN A 20 18.53 -22.46 -5.78
N SER A 21 19.43 -21.85 -5.01
CA SER A 21 19.06 -21.00 -3.89
C SER A 21 18.25 -19.88 -4.53
N ARG A 22 16.93 -20.03 -4.49
CA ARG A 22 16.02 -18.98 -4.92
C ARG A 22 16.34 -17.80 -4.02
N GLU A 23 16.81 -16.70 -4.61
CA GLU A 23 17.15 -15.50 -3.84
C GLU A 23 15.96 -15.12 -2.97
N ASP A 24 16.25 -14.75 -1.72
CA ASP A 24 15.27 -14.14 -0.82
C ASP A 24 14.56 -13.00 -1.57
N GLU A 25 13.24 -12.89 -1.35
CA GLU A 25 12.49 -11.75 -1.86
C GLU A 25 13.00 -10.48 -1.18
N LYS A 26 12.76 -9.32 -1.80
CA LYS A 26 13.16 -8.05 -1.24
C LYS A 26 11.97 -7.12 -1.14
N PHE A 27 12.02 -6.22 -0.18
CA PHE A 27 11.04 -5.15 -0.07
C PHE A 27 11.72 -3.87 0.40
N TYR A 28 11.15 -2.75 -0.02
CA TYR A 28 11.53 -1.43 0.46
C TYR A 28 10.61 -1.00 1.59
N VAL A 29 11.17 -0.20 2.50
CA VAL A 29 10.42 0.42 3.58
C VAL A 29 10.54 1.93 3.48
N GLY A 30 9.40 2.59 3.31
CA GLY A 30 9.26 4.04 3.43
C GLY A 30 9.11 4.46 4.89
N THR A 31 9.65 5.62 5.24
CA THR A 31 9.78 6.06 6.63
C THR A 31 9.58 7.57 6.81
N TYR A 32 9.47 8.02 8.06
CA TYR A 32 9.61 9.43 8.44
C TYR A 32 11.00 9.71 9.02
N THR A 33 11.85 10.43 8.27
CA THR A 33 13.20 10.80 8.73
C THR A 33 13.18 11.87 9.83
N ALA A 34 12.15 12.71 9.85
CA ALA A 34 11.91 13.64 10.95
C ALA A 34 11.62 12.93 12.30
N GLU A 35 11.30 11.63 12.25
CA GLU A 35 11.02 10.78 13.42
C GLU A 35 12.16 9.78 13.68
N GLY A 36 13.40 10.12 13.29
CA GLY A 36 14.61 9.36 13.65
C GLY A 36 15.04 8.28 12.65
N SER A 37 14.35 8.15 11.52
CA SER A 37 14.77 7.30 10.40
C SER A 37 15.81 7.97 9.50
N GLU A 38 16.53 7.19 8.68
CA GLU A 38 17.58 7.68 7.79
C GLU A 38 17.16 7.79 6.31
N GLY A 39 16.02 7.23 5.90
CA GLY A 39 15.53 7.28 4.52
C GLY A 39 14.73 6.04 4.10
N ILE A 40 15.04 5.45 2.95
CA ILE A 40 14.41 4.19 2.48
C ILE A 40 15.27 3.00 2.90
N TYR A 41 14.66 1.96 3.46
CA TYR A 41 15.35 0.73 3.84
C TYR A 41 15.05 -0.36 2.81
N LEU A 42 16.05 -1.14 2.41
CA LEU A 42 15.89 -2.37 1.66
C LEU A 42 16.11 -3.54 2.61
N CYS A 43 15.15 -4.46 2.62
CA CYS A 43 15.19 -5.65 3.46
C CYS A 43 15.12 -6.91 2.58
N ASN A 44 15.73 -8.00 3.06
CA ASN A 44 15.52 -9.33 2.51
C ASN A 44 14.37 -10.00 3.27
N PHE A 45 13.61 -10.85 2.58
CA PHE A 45 12.49 -11.61 3.09
C PHE A 45 12.56 -13.06 2.61
N ASN A 46 12.62 -13.99 3.54
CA ASN A 46 12.54 -15.41 3.23
C ASN A 46 11.06 -15.84 3.18
N ASN A 47 10.51 -15.99 1.98
CA ASN A 47 9.11 -16.40 1.76
C ASN A 47 8.79 -17.86 2.18
N LYS A 48 9.73 -18.60 2.77
CA LYS A 48 9.46 -19.91 3.37
C LYS A 48 9.40 -19.82 4.87
N THR A 49 10.36 -19.17 5.51
CA THR A 49 10.50 -19.12 6.98
C THR A 49 9.78 -17.92 7.58
N GLY A 50 9.66 -16.82 6.82
CA GLY A 50 9.21 -15.53 7.33
C GLY A 50 10.33 -14.67 7.92
N GLU A 51 11.59 -15.13 7.85
CA GLU A 51 12.74 -14.36 8.34
C GLU A 51 12.93 -13.09 7.52
N VAL A 52 13.28 -12.01 8.22
CA VAL A 52 13.54 -10.68 7.66
C VAL A 52 14.90 -10.18 8.12
N SER A 53 15.64 -9.52 7.24
CA SER A 53 16.95 -8.94 7.57
C SER A 53 17.18 -7.63 6.83
N LEU A 54 17.88 -6.69 7.46
CA LEU A 54 18.28 -5.45 6.80
C LEU A 54 19.34 -5.74 5.73
N ASN A 55 19.15 -5.18 4.53
CA ASN A 55 20.10 -5.29 3.42
C ASN A 55 20.88 -3.98 3.24
N GLN A 56 20.16 -2.88 3.02
CA GLN A 56 20.76 -1.58 2.72
C GLN A 56 19.86 -0.44 3.20
N VAL A 57 20.45 0.71 3.53
CA VAL A 57 19.72 1.96 3.81
C VAL A 57 20.14 3.01 2.78
N PHE A 58 19.15 3.61 2.11
CA PHE A 58 19.34 4.72 1.19
C PHE A 58 19.09 6.03 1.95
N LYS A 59 20.17 6.73 2.27
CA LYS A 59 20.15 7.98 3.04
C LYS A 59 20.03 9.21 2.14
N GLY A 60 19.74 10.37 2.75
CA GLY A 60 19.71 11.66 2.06
C GLY A 60 18.38 11.97 1.36
N MET A 61 17.30 11.31 1.78
CA MET A 61 15.92 11.58 1.37
C MET A 61 15.13 12.02 2.59
N ASP A 62 14.33 13.08 2.45
CA ASP A 62 13.49 13.55 3.55
C ASP A 62 12.10 12.91 3.50
N ASN A 63 11.75 12.19 4.57
CA ASN A 63 10.43 11.59 4.78
C ASN A 63 9.87 10.84 3.56
N PRO A 64 10.56 9.82 3.01
CA PRO A 64 10.04 9.01 1.92
C PRO A 64 8.90 8.10 2.43
N ASN A 65 7.71 8.68 2.60
CA ASN A 65 6.66 8.11 3.45
C ASN A 65 5.66 7.20 2.72
N PHE A 66 5.68 7.13 1.40
CA PHE A 66 4.90 6.15 0.64
C PHE A 66 5.62 5.81 -0.67
N LEU A 67 5.66 4.54 -1.03
CA LEU A 67 6.45 4.00 -2.13
C LEU A 67 5.54 3.24 -3.10
N LYS A 68 5.90 3.23 -4.38
CA LYS A 68 5.28 2.37 -5.39
C LYS A 68 6.29 1.92 -6.42
N ILE A 69 6.33 0.64 -6.72
CA ILE A 69 7.18 0.08 -7.79
C ILE A 69 6.39 0.00 -9.11
N SER A 70 7.07 0.32 -10.22
CA SER A 70 6.51 0.22 -11.56
C SER A 70 6.14 -1.23 -11.92
N PRO A 71 5.15 -1.46 -12.80
CA PRO A 71 4.76 -2.82 -13.19
C PRO A 71 5.90 -3.68 -13.76
N ASP A 72 6.89 -3.06 -14.40
CA ASP A 72 8.08 -3.72 -14.94
C ASP A 72 9.20 -3.93 -13.89
N ARG A 73 8.98 -3.49 -12.65
CA ARG A 73 9.88 -3.60 -11.49
C ARG A 73 11.23 -2.90 -11.66
N LYS A 74 11.31 -1.89 -12.54
CA LYS A 74 12.56 -1.15 -12.81
C LYS A 74 12.64 0.22 -12.15
N THR A 75 11.50 0.78 -11.73
CA THR A 75 11.45 2.12 -11.17
C THR A 75 10.65 2.11 -9.86
N LEU A 76 11.17 2.76 -8.85
CA LEU A 76 10.49 3.05 -7.60
C LEU A 76 10.13 4.54 -7.57
N TYR A 77 8.87 4.83 -7.28
CA TYR A 77 8.35 6.16 -7.06
C TYR A 77 8.12 6.36 -5.56
N ALA A 78 8.60 7.48 -5.03
CA ALA A 78 8.43 7.84 -3.63
C ALA A 78 7.83 9.23 -3.51
N VAL A 79 6.83 9.39 -2.64
CA VAL A 79 6.45 10.72 -2.17
C VAL A 79 7.31 11.09 -0.98
N THR A 80 7.83 12.31 -1.02
CA THR A 80 8.76 12.85 -0.02
C THR A 80 8.27 14.21 0.44
N ARG A 81 8.67 14.61 1.64
CA ARG A 81 8.43 15.97 2.15
C ARG A 81 9.61 16.48 2.94
N LEU A 82 9.90 17.77 2.81
CA LEU A 82 11.01 18.40 3.52
C LEU A 82 10.82 18.25 5.03
N ALA A 83 11.93 18.04 5.75
CA ALA A 83 11.90 17.93 7.20
C ALA A 83 11.62 19.28 7.91
N SER A 84 11.86 20.40 7.22
CA SER A 84 11.62 21.76 7.71
C SER A 84 10.62 22.51 6.84
N ASP A 85 9.66 23.17 7.47
CA ASP A 85 8.72 24.08 6.82
C ASP A 85 9.37 25.47 6.66
N ASP A 86 10.11 25.68 5.56
CA ASP A 86 10.72 26.98 5.21
C ASP A 86 9.82 27.85 4.32
N GLY A 87 8.55 27.47 4.13
CA GLY A 87 7.58 28.18 3.31
C GLY A 87 7.72 27.99 1.79
N LYS A 88 8.57 27.06 1.31
CA LYS A 88 8.63 26.62 -0.10
C LYS A 88 7.76 25.38 -0.34
N ALA A 89 7.68 24.92 -1.60
CA ALA A 89 7.08 23.62 -1.93
C ALA A 89 7.69 22.54 -1.03
N ASP A 90 6.87 21.99 -0.14
CA ASP A 90 7.27 21.13 0.97
C ASP A 90 7.15 19.65 0.61
N GLY A 91 6.63 19.31 -0.57
CA GLY A 91 6.38 17.94 -1.01
C GLY A 91 6.77 17.67 -2.46
N PHE A 92 7.35 16.49 -2.70
CA PHE A 92 7.76 16.03 -4.02
C PHE A 92 7.26 14.61 -4.30
N VAL A 93 7.28 14.25 -5.59
CA VAL A 93 7.32 12.86 -6.03
C VAL A 93 8.64 12.63 -6.76
N GLU A 94 9.35 11.60 -6.34
CA GLU A 94 10.71 11.27 -6.78
C GLU A 94 10.74 9.92 -7.47
N ALA A 95 11.55 9.80 -8.52
CA ALA A 95 11.72 8.58 -9.29
C ALA A 95 13.15 8.03 -9.11
N TYR A 96 13.23 6.74 -8.83
CA TYR A 96 14.46 6.01 -8.61
C TYR A 96 14.53 4.78 -9.51
N ARG A 97 15.63 4.61 -10.23
CA ARG A 97 15.91 3.38 -10.96
C ARG A 97 16.35 2.30 -9.99
N ILE A 98 15.74 1.14 -10.09
CA ILE A 98 16.08 -0.06 -9.34
C ILE A 98 17.17 -0.80 -10.11
N SER A 99 18.36 -0.87 -9.51
CA SER A 99 19.50 -1.61 -10.06
C SER A 99 19.38 -3.10 -9.70
N PRO A 100 20.09 -4.01 -10.40
CA PRO A 100 20.19 -5.40 -9.96
C PRO A 100 20.57 -5.49 -8.49
N GLY A 101 19.88 -6.34 -7.73
CA GLY A 101 20.05 -6.45 -6.29
C GLY A 101 19.27 -5.44 -5.44
N GLY A 102 18.57 -4.48 -6.05
CA GLY A 102 17.66 -3.56 -5.35
C GLY A 102 18.24 -2.18 -5.00
N SER A 103 19.45 -1.85 -5.43
CA SER A 103 20.00 -0.51 -5.16
C SER A 103 19.24 0.57 -5.93
N LEU A 104 18.87 1.66 -5.25
CA LEU A 104 18.18 2.80 -5.85
C LEU A 104 19.16 3.82 -6.43
N LYS A 105 18.88 4.30 -7.64
CA LYS A 105 19.58 5.43 -8.28
C LYS A 105 18.58 6.51 -8.65
N PHE A 106 18.72 7.70 -8.06
CA PHE A 106 17.87 8.84 -8.37
C PHE A 106 17.84 9.15 -9.87
N ILE A 107 16.66 9.39 -10.41
CA ILE A 107 16.42 9.77 -11.80
C ILE A 107 16.06 11.26 -11.85
N ASN A 108 14.90 11.62 -11.30
CA ASN A 108 14.43 13.00 -11.18
C ASN A 108 13.34 13.13 -10.10
N ARG A 109 12.86 14.35 -9.88
CA ARG A 109 11.71 14.65 -9.03
C ARG A 109 10.81 15.71 -9.66
N GLN A 110 9.56 15.76 -9.23
CA GLN A 110 8.58 16.79 -9.59
C GLN A 110 7.90 17.34 -8.33
N ASP A 111 7.46 18.60 -8.39
CA ASP A 111 6.66 19.22 -7.33
C ASP A 111 5.35 18.46 -7.16
N SER A 112 4.92 18.24 -5.92
CA SER A 112 3.68 17.51 -5.63
C SER A 112 2.39 18.33 -5.83
N HIS A 113 2.51 19.64 -6.09
CA HIS A 113 1.39 20.56 -6.25
C HIS A 113 0.39 20.54 -5.07
N GLY A 114 0.91 20.41 -3.86
CA GLY A 114 0.22 20.48 -2.59
C GLY A 114 1.20 20.16 -1.46
N SER A 115 0.77 20.31 -0.21
CA SER A 115 1.62 20.02 0.94
C SER A 115 1.36 18.63 1.50
N HIS A 116 2.37 18.05 2.16
CA HIS A 116 2.30 16.72 2.77
C HIS A 116 1.81 15.61 1.82
N PRO A 117 2.51 15.33 0.70
CA PRO A 117 2.18 14.20 -0.16
C PRO A 117 2.25 12.90 0.63
N CYS A 118 1.20 12.08 0.54
CA CYS A 118 0.98 10.99 1.48
C CYS A 118 0.71 9.63 0.83
N HIS A 119 0.47 9.60 -0.48
CA HIS A 119 0.22 8.37 -1.23
C HIS A 119 0.65 8.54 -2.69
N VAL A 120 1.16 7.46 -3.27
CA VAL A 120 1.52 7.35 -4.69
C VAL A 120 0.99 6.04 -5.25
N ASP A 121 0.47 6.06 -6.46
CA ASP A 121 0.10 4.88 -7.22
C ASP A 121 0.49 5.04 -8.70
N ILE A 122 0.48 3.94 -9.46
CA ILE A 122 0.86 3.93 -10.87
C ILE A 122 -0.18 3.17 -11.71
N SER A 123 -0.46 3.67 -12.91
CA SER A 123 -1.32 2.97 -13.86
C SER A 123 -0.76 1.59 -14.20
N SER A 124 -1.64 0.64 -14.51
CA SER A 124 -1.26 -0.75 -14.80
C SER A 124 -0.31 -0.90 -15.99
N ASP A 125 -0.32 0.07 -16.92
CA ASP A 125 0.59 0.13 -18.06
C ASP A 125 1.91 0.88 -17.76
N GLY A 126 2.09 1.39 -16.54
CA GLY A 126 3.28 2.09 -16.08
C GLY A 126 3.45 3.52 -16.61
N LYS A 127 2.47 4.07 -17.35
CA LYS A 127 2.64 5.35 -18.07
C LYS A 127 2.24 6.59 -17.28
N ILE A 128 1.51 6.43 -16.17
CA ILE A 128 1.02 7.55 -15.37
C ILE A 128 1.23 7.23 -13.89
N VAL A 129 1.95 8.11 -13.20
CA VAL A 129 2.03 8.11 -11.73
C VAL A 129 1.03 9.12 -11.19
N GLY A 130 0.25 8.71 -10.19
CA GLY A 130 -0.71 9.56 -9.47
C GLY A 130 -0.28 9.74 -8.02
N ILE A 131 -0.43 10.95 -7.47
CA ILE A 131 -0.19 11.21 -6.04
C ILE A 131 -1.37 11.93 -5.38
N ALA A 132 -1.48 11.77 -4.06
CA ALA A 132 -2.40 12.53 -3.21
C ALA A 132 -1.62 13.36 -2.18
N THR A 133 -2.05 14.60 -1.96
CA THR A 133 -1.48 15.51 -0.95
C THR A 133 -2.49 15.85 0.14
N TYR A 134 -2.09 15.60 1.39
CA TYR A 134 -2.99 15.75 2.53
C TYR A 134 -3.25 17.22 2.86
N GLY A 135 -2.21 18.03 2.95
CA GLY A 135 -2.32 19.42 3.40
C GLY A 135 -2.90 20.37 2.34
N GLY A 136 -2.90 19.97 1.06
CA GLY A 136 -3.50 20.74 -0.04
C GLY A 136 -4.86 20.24 -0.50
N GLY A 137 -5.28 19.03 -0.11
CA GLY A 137 -6.48 18.41 -0.66
C GLY A 137 -6.37 18.19 -2.17
N THR A 138 -5.17 17.87 -2.68
CA THR A 138 -4.91 17.79 -4.12
C THR A 138 -4.55 16.38 -4.58
N THR A 139 -4.89 16.09 -5.84
CA THR A 139 -4.34 14.96 -6.58
C THR A 139 -3.69 15.41 -7.88
N SER A 140 -2.56 14.80 -8.22
CA SER A 140 -1.80 15.13 -9.42
C SER A 140 -1.42 13.88 -10.20
N LEU A 141 -1.45 13.98 -11.54
CA LEU A 141 -1.00 12.94 -12.47
C LEU A 141 0.27 13.40 -13.21
N TYR A 142 1.24 12.50 -13.27
CA TYR A 142 2.55 12.70 -13.88
C TYR A 142 2.77 11.63 -14.96
N PRO A 143 2.86 12.02 -16.24
CA PRO A 143 3.24 11.10 -17.29
C PRO A 143 4.68 10.59 -17.09
N VAL A 144 4.91 9.32 -17.41
CA VAL A 144 6.20 8.64 -17.24
C VAL A 144 6.91 8.53 -18.59
N ASN A 145 8.20 8.86 -18.64
CA ASN A 145 9.06 8.64 -19.80
C ASN A 145 9.53 7.18 -19.86
N GLU A 146 10.06 6.74 -21.01
CA GLU A 146 10.55 5.36 -21.20
C GLU A 146 11.67 4.96 -20.23
N ASP A 147 12.44 5.92 -19.72
CA ASP A 147 13.52 5.70 -18.74
C ASP A 147 13.04 5.65 -17.28
N GLY A 148 11.73 5.77 -17.04
CA GLY A 148 11.09 5.82 -15.73
C GLY A 148 11.00 7.22 -15.12
N SER A 149 11.61 8.26 -15.74
CA SER A 149 11.56 9.63 -15.23
C SER A 149 10.15 10.24 -15.32
N LEU A 150 9.83 11.10 -14.36
CA LEU A 150 8.54 11.80 -14.30
C LEU A 150 8.58 13.07 -15.13
N ARG A 151 7.58 13.25 -16.00
CA ARG A 151 7.32 14.54 -16.67
C ARG A 151 6.59 15.49 -15.70
N PRO A 152 6.56 16.81 -15.98
CA PRO A 152 5.71 17.74 -15.22
C PRO A 152 4.25 17.27 -15.20
N ALA A 153 3.53 17.61 -14.12
CA ALA A 153 2.15 17.18 -13.93
C ALA A 153 1.28 17.54 -15.15
N SER A 154 0.60 16.55 -15.73
CA SER A 154 -0.35 16.77 -16.83
C SER A 154 -1.71 17.23 -16.34
N SER A 155 -2.00 16.99 -15.06
CA SER A 155 -3.28 17.29 -14.42
C SER A 155 -3.11 17.41 -12.91
N THR A 156 -3.62 18.50 -12.32
CA THR A 156 -3.76 18.67 -10.88
C THR A 156 -5.21 19.04 -10.57
N VAL A 157 -5.82 18.33 -9.63
CA VAL A 157 -7.17 18.60 -9.12
C VAL A 157 -7.05 19.06 -7.68
N ILE A 158 -7.69 20.19 -7.37
CA ILE A 158 -7.84 20.69 -6.01
C ILE A 158 -9.28 20.39 -5.59
N ASN A 159 -9.44 19.58 -4.55
CA ASN A 159 -10.75 19.23 -4.04
C ASN A 159 -11.40 20.42 -3.34
N LYS A 160 -12.72 20.34 -3.17
CA LYS A 160 -13.52 21.39 -2.50
C LYS A 160 -14.58 20.74 -1.63
N GLY A 161 -14.82 21.35 -0.48
CA GLY A 161 -15.79 20.90 0.50
C GLY A 161 -15.19 20.81 1.89
N SER A 162 -15.98 20.26 2.80
CA SER A 162 -15.65 20.05 4.20
C SER A 162 -16.53 18.91 4.73
N GLY A 163 -16.22 18.41 5.92
CA GLY A 163 -16.99 17.44 6.69
C GLY A 163 -17.41 18.01 8.04
N PRO A 164 -18.08 17.21 8.88
CA PRO A 164 -18.61 17.68 10.16
C PRO A 164 -17.55 17.86 11.26
N ASP A 165 -16.38 17.21 11.20
CA ASP A 165 -15.32 17.40 12.19
C ASP A 165 -14.58 18.73 11.93
N PRO A 166 -14.74 19.77 12.78
CA PRO A 166 -14.15 21.07 12.53
C PRO A 166 -12.61 21.07 12.62
N SER A 167 -12.02 20.10 13.31
CA SER A 167 -10.57 19.98 13.51
C SER A 167 -9.89 19.17 12.41
N ARG A 168 -10.58 18.18 11.84
CA ARG A 168 -10.01 17.25 10.85
C ARG A 168 -10.60 17.40 9.45
N GLN A 169 -11.72 18.10 9.29
CA GLN A 169 -12.49 18.16 8.05
C GLN A 169 -12.97 19.57 7.71
N SER A 170 -12.33 20.62 8.24
CA SER A 170 -12.64 22.01 7.85
C SER A 170 -12.24 22.36 6.42
N ALA A 171 -11.40 21.54 5.79
CA ALA A 171 -10.98 21.62 4.41
C ALA A 171 -10.74 20.21 3.83
N PRO A 172 -10.59 20.08 2.50
CA PRO A 172 -10.28 18.80 1.86
C PRO A 172 -8.88 18.28 2.22
N HIS A 173 -8.77 16.96 2.35
CA HIS A 173 -7.55 16.24 2.69
C HIS A 173 -7.46 14.93 1.88
N ALA A 174 -7.00 15.03 0.63
CA ALA A 174 -6.79 13.87 -0.23
C ALA A 174 -5.73 12.97 0.39
N HIS A 175 -6.11 11.75 0.76
CA HIS A 175 -5.25 10.84 1.53
C HIS A 175 -4.76 9.65 0.69
N SER A 176 -5.51 9.22 -0.32
CA SER A 176 -5.02 8.21 -1.26
C SER A 176 -5.56 8.43 -2.65
N ILE A 177 -4.79 7.95 -3.63
CA ILE A 177 -5.18 7.87 -5.03
C ILE A 177 -4.88 6.47 -5.53
N ARG A 178 -5.80 5.84 -6.25
CA ARG A 178 -5.56 4.55 -6.90
C ARG A 178 -6.15 4.48 -8.29
N PHE A 179 -5.39 3.90 -9.21
CA PHE A 179 -5.89 3.56 -10.54
C PHE A 179 -6.81 2.34 -10.43
N SER A 180 -7.89 2.33 -11.20
CA SER A 180 -8.73 1.14 -11.32
C SER A 180 -7.95 0.04 -12.02
N PRO A 181 -7.88 -1.18 -11.47
CA PRO A 181 -7.30 -2.31 -12.18
C PRO A 181 -8.13 -2.76 -13.39
N HIS A 182 -9.35 -2.22 -13.55
CA HIS A 182 -10.37 -2.72 -14.48
C HIS A 182 -10.84 -1.68 -15.51
N GLY A 183 -10.17 -0.53 -15.61
CA GLY A 183 -10.49 0.47 -16.63
C GLY A 183 -9.73 1.78 -16.48
N ASP A 184 -10.05 2.74 -17.35
CA ASP A 184 -9.39 4.06 -17.43
C ASP A 184 -9.92 5.04 -16.36
N GLU A 185 -10.07 4.56 -15.13
CA GLU A 185 -10.56 5.32 -13.98
C GLU A 185 -9.45 5.48 -12.93
N VAL A 186 -9.47 6.62 -12.23
CA VAL A 186 -8.66 6.86 -11.04
C VAL A 186 -9.57 7.40 -9.94
N PHE A 187 -9.35 6.88 -8.73
CA PHE A 187 -10.16 7.16 -7.55
C PHE A 187 -9.30 7.86 -6.50
N SER A 188 -9.89 8.79 -5.74
CA SER A 188 -9.18 9.51 -4.68
C SER A 188 -10.01 9.58 -3.41
N ALA A 189 -9.53 9.00 -2.31
CA ALA A 189 -10.14 9.17 -1.00
C ALA A 189 -9.76 10.54 -0.41
N ASP A 190 -10.75 11.29 0.04
CA ASP A 190 -10.57 12.60 0.65
C ASP A 190 -11.19 12.62 2.05
N LEU A 191 -10.31 12.57 3.05
CA LEU A 191 -10.67 12.53 4.46
C LEU A 191 -11.51 13.75 4.86
N GLY A 192 -11.17 14.91 4.31
CA GLY A 192 -11.78 16.19 4.66
C GLY A 192 -13.19 16.39 4.12
N THR A 193 -13.63 15.57 3.15
CA THR A 193 -14.92 15.77 2.46
C THR A 193 -15.88 14.58 2.50
N ASP A 194 -15.51 13.51 3.21
CA ASP A 194 -16.27 12.25 3.30
C ASP A 194 -16.59 11.63 1.93
N LYS A 195 -15.63 11.71 0.99
CA LYS A 195 -15.82 11.24 -0.40
C LYS A 195 -14.65 10.41 -0.88
N VAL A 196 -14.97 9.46 -1.76
CA VAL A 196 -14.00 8.91 -2.72
C VAL A 196 -14.36 9.46 -4.10
N ASP A 197 -13.58 10.43 -4.56
CA ASP A 197 -13.74 11.07 -5.86
C ASP A 197 -13.41 10.11 -7.01
N ILE A 198 -14.21 10.17 -8.09
CA ILE A 198 -14.05 9.30 -9.28
C ILE A 198 -13.74 10.15 -10.50
N PHE A 199 -12.64 9.80 -11.17
CA PHE A 199 -12.20 10.44 -12.40
C PHE A 199 -11.99 9.41 -13.50
N GLN A 200 -12.34 9.82 -14.71
CA GLN A 200 -11.96 9.17 -15.96
C GLN A 200 -10.67 9.81 -16.45
N ILE A 201 -9.73 9.01 -16.91
CA ILE A 201 -8.48 9.49 -17.49
C ILE A 201 -8.71 9.77 -18.98
N LYS A 202 -8.62 11.03 -19.39
CA LYS A 202 -8.74 11.42 -20.81
C LYS A 202 -7.61 12.34 -21.19
N ASN A 203 -6.85 11.97 -22.23
CA ASN A 203 -5.68 12.73 -22.69
C ASN A 203 -4.70 13.06 -21.54
N LEU A 204 -4.41 12.07 -20.70
CA LEU A 204 -3.55 12.19 -19.50
C LEU A 204 -4.08 13.16 -18.42
N LYS A 205 -5.38 13.48 -18.45
CA LYS A 205 -6.03 14.37 -17.48
C LYS A 205 -7.14 13.70 -16.71
N GLN A 206 -7.29 14.12 -15.46
CA GLN A 206 -8.41 13.74 -14.60
C GLN A 206 -9.66 14.49 -15.06
N LYS A 207 -10.67 13.76 -15.57
CA LYS A 207 -11.98 14.30 -15.88
C LYS A 207 -13.01 13.67 -14.96
N ARG A 208 -13.82 14.46 -14.27
CA ARG A 208 -14.89 13.95 -13.40
C ARG A 208 -15.75 12.91 -14.13
N ALA A 209 -15.93 11.74 -13.51
CA ALA A 209 -16.78 10.69 -14.01
C ALA A 209 -18.28 11.07 -13.93
N SER A 210 -19.15 10.27 -14.55
CA SER A 210 -20.60 10.49 -14.52
C SER A 210 -21.15 10.40 -13.08
N GLN A 211 -20.76 9.36 -12.35
CA GLN A 211 -20.81 9.33 -10.89
C GLN A 211 -19.55 10.02 -10.37
N LYS A 212 -19.71 11.21 -9.78
CA LYS A 212 -18.57 12.08 -9.43
C LYS A 212 -17.74 11.57 -8.24
N TYR A 213 -18.40 10.89 -7.31
CA TYR A 213 -17.81 10.37 -6.09
C TYR A 213 -18.66 9.23 -5.51
N LEU A 214 -18.06 8.47 -4.60
CA LEU A 214 -18.72 7.67 -3.57
C LEU A 214 -18.92 8.58 -2.36
N GLU A 215 -20.13 8.66 -1.83
CA GLU A 215 -20.47 9.47 -0.65
C GLU A 215 -20.51 8.58 0.58
N LEU A 216 -19.63 8.84 1.55
CA LEU A 216 -19.51 8.09 2.78
C LEU A 216 -20.36 8.74 3.90
N PRO A 217 -20.67 8.00 4.98
CA PRO A 217 -21.32 8.60 6.14
C PRO A 217 -20.56 9.83 6.66
N ALA A 218 -21.29 10.86 7.09
CA ALA A 218 -20.68 12.09 7.58
C ALA A 218 -19.75 11.82 8.78
N GLY A 219 -18.53 12.38 8.75
CA GLY A 219 -17.51 12.17 9.77
C GLY A 219 -16.73 10.86 9.62
N SER A 220 -16.78 10.22 8.46
CA SER A 220 -16.02 8.99 8.20
C SER A 220 -14.53 9.26 8.04
N GLY A 221 -14.18 10.25 7.24
CA GLY A 221 -12.80 10.51 6.86
C GLY A 221 -12.17 9.35 6.09
N PRO A 222 -12.61 9.08 4.84
CA PRO A 222 -12.04 8.01 4.01
C PRO A 222 -10.53 8.22 3.83
N ARG A 223 -9.77 7.16 4.07
CA ARG A 223 -8.30 7.23 4.10
C ARG A 223 -7.69 6.47 2.94
N HIS A 224 -7.70 5.15 3.02
CA HIS A 224 -7.25 4.23 1.97
C HIS A 224 -8.43 3.37 1.50
N PHE A 225 -8.28 2.73 0.34
CA PHE A 225 -9.27 1.80 -0.17
C PHE A 225 -8.59 0.76 -1.05
N ASP A 226 -9.28 -0.36 -1.24
CA ASP A 226 -8.84 -1.40 -2.14
C ASP A 226 -10.01 -1.98 -2.94
N PHE A 227 -9.69 -2.49 -4.13
CA PHE A 227 -10.65 -3.14 -5.00
C PHE A 227 -10.71 -4.62 -4.68
N HIS A 228 -11.91 -5.19 -4.69
CA HIS A 228 -12.02 -6.63 -4.80
C HIS A 228 -11.49 -7.10 -6.17
N PRO A 229 -10.80 -8.26 -6.29
CA PRO A 229 -10.19 -8.71 -7.55
C PRO A 229 -11.13 -8.88 -8.76
N ASP A 230 -12.45 -8.94 -8.55
CA ASP A 230 -13.44 -8.95 -9.63
C ASP A 230 -13.75 -7.56 -10.21
N GLY A 231 -13.30 -6.50 -9.54
CA GLY A 231 -13.41 -5.11 -9.99
C GLY A 231 -14.75 -4.42 -9.72
N ASP A 232 -15.72 -5.13 -9.15
CA ASP A 232 -17.07 -4.61 -8.93
C ASP A 232 -17.34 -4.22 -7.47
N VAL A 233 -16.32 -4.26 -6.60
CA VAL A 233 -16.44 -3.85 -5.20
C VAL A 233 -15.25 -3.01 -4.76
N ILE A 234 -15.51 -1.95 -4.01
CA ILE A 234 -14.50 -1.12 -3.35
C ILE A 234 -14.75 -1.18 -1.85
N TYR A 235 -13.70 -1.40 -1.06
CA TYR A 235 -13.71 -1.31 0.39
C TYR A 235 -12.88 -0.12 0.83
N VAL A 236 -13.48 0.81 1.57
CA VAL A 236 -12.85 2.06 2.01
C VAL A 236 -12.67 2.03 3.51
N ILE A 237 -11.44 2.20 4.00
CA ILE A 237 -11.16 2.32 5.44
C ILE A 237 -11.24 3.78 5.86
N ASN A 238 -11.94 4.05 6.95
CA ASN A 238 -12.34 5.38 7.40
C ASN A 238 -11.62 5.73 8.70
N GLU A 239 -10.81 6.79 8.66
CA GLU A 239 -9.89 7.14 9.74
C GLU A 239 -10.61 7.69 10.97
N LEU A 240 -11.64 8.51 10.79
CA LEU A 240 -12.17 9.35 11.88
C LEU A 240 -13.23 8.64 12.74
N ASN A 241 -13.95 7.67 12.17
CA ASN A 241 -15.01 6.96 12.87
C ASN A 241 -14.76 5.45 13.06
N SER A 242 -13.55 4.96 12.76
CA SER A 242 -13.18 3.55 12.94
C SER A 242 -14.07 2.56 12.20
N THR A 243 -14.30 2.80 10.90
CA THR A 243 -15.16 1.94 10.06
C THR A 243 -14.52 1.54 8.73
N ILE A 244 -15.11 0.52 8.09
CA ILE A 244 -14.96 0.23 6.67
C ILE A 244 -16.31 0.44 6.00
N THR A 245 -16.32 1.17 4.89
CA THR A 245 -17.50 1.34 4.04
C THR A 245 -17.27 0.66 2.69
N SER A 246 -18.21 -0.20 2.31
CA SER A 246 -18.15 -0.99 1.08
C SER A 246 -19.11 -0.45 0.02
N TYR A 247 -18.69 -0.45 -1.25
CA TYR A 247 -19.54 -0.12 -2.39
C TYR A 247 -19.49 -1.23 -3.42
N LYS A 248 -20.64 -1.52 -4.04
CA LYS A 248 -20.75 -2.48 -5.13
C LYS A 248 -21.20 -1.79 -6.42
N LYS A 249 -20.59 -2.13 -7.54
CA LYS A 249 -20.94 -1.61 -8.86
C LYS A 249 -22.11 -2.41 -9.43
N GLU A 250 -23.23 -1.74 -9.69
CA GLU A 250 -24.41 -2.32 -10.32
C GLU A 250 -24.92 -1.34 -11.38
N ASN A 251 -25.19 -1.84 -12.59
CA ASN A 251 -25.63 -1.00 -13.72
C ASN A 251 -24.72 0.22 -13.98
N LYS A 252 -23.40 0.01 -13.90
CA LYS A 252 -22.35 1.05 -14.06
C LYS A 252 -22.37 2.15 -13.00
N ARG A 253 -23.03 1.93 -11.86
CA ARG A 253 -23.03 2.84 -10.72
C ARG A 253 -22.59 2.13 -9.46
N TRP A 254 -21.76 2.78 -8.68
CA TRP A 254 -21.35 2.32 -7.36
C TRP A 254 -22.43 2.67 -6.34
N ASN A 255 -22.95 1.67 -5.65
CA ASN A 255 -23.97 1.80 -4.62
C ASN A 255 -23.38 1.38 -3.27
N LEU A 256 -23.75 2.09 -2.21
CA LEU A 256 -23.37 1.74 -0.84
C LEU A 256 -23.88 0.33 -0.53
N LEU A 257 -22.98 -0.54 -0.08
CA LEU A 257 -23.31 -1.92 0.29
C LEU A 257 -23.52 -2.04 1.80
N GLU A 258 -22.57 -1.53 2.59
CA GLU A 258 -22.62 -1.51 4.06
C GLU A 258 -21.51 -0.63 4.65
N THR A 259 -21.63 -0.36 5.95
CA THR A 259 -20.57 0.22 6.78
C THR A 259 -20.47 -0.61 8.06
N ILE A 260 -19.26 -1.02 8.43
CA ILE A 260 -18.99 -1.85 9.62
C ILE A 260 -17.81 -1.30 10.43
N SER A 261 -17.73 -1.61 11.72
CA SER A 261 -16.63 -1.15 12.59
C SER A 261 -15.34 -1.94 12.38
N THR A 262 -14.20 -1.26 12.53
CA THR A 262 -12.85 -1.85 12.56
C THR A 262 -12.35 -2.20 13.96
N VAL A 263 -13.12 -1.91 15.01
CA VAL A 263 -12.74 -2.15 16.41
C VAL A 263 -13.82 -2.95 17.12
N PRO A 264 -13.52 -3.62 18.25
CA PRO A 264 -14.51 -4.34 19.03
C PRO A 264 -15.67 -3.45 19.49
N GLU A 265 -16.85 -4.04 19.65
CA GLU A 265 -17.97 -3.36 20.31
C GLU A 265 -17.56 -2.89 21.71
N GLY A 266 -17.89 -1.64 22.03
CA GLY A 266 -17.53 -1.03 23.32
C GLY A 266 -16.10 -0.50 23.42
N PHE A 267 -15.28 -0.57 22.37
CA PHE A 267 -13.99 0.12 22.34
C PHE A 267 -14.20 1.64 22.26
N THR A 268 -13.72 2.37 23.28
CA THR A 268 -13.95 3.82 23.43
C THR A 268 -12.68 4.67 23.36
N ASP A 269 -11.50 4.05 23.31
CA ASP A 269 -10.25 4.81 23.21
C ASP A 269 -10.06 5.38 21.81
N VAL A 270 -9.09 6.30 21.68
CA VAL A 270 -8.74 6.92 20.41
C VAL A 270 -8.24 5.85 19.43
N ASN A 271 -8.87 5.78 18.25
CA ASN A 271 -8.47 4.88 17.18
C ASN A 271 -8.59 5.53 15.81
N TYR A 272 -7.56 5.33 14.99
CA TYR A 272 -7.46 5.84 13.64
C TYR A 272 -7.05 4.71 12.69
N PRO A 273 -8.00 4.07 11.99
CA PRO A 273 -7.65 3.10 10.97
C PRO A 273 -6.70 3.68 9.93
N ALA A 274 -5.84 2.84 9.36
CA ALA A 274 -4.81 3.30 8.43
C ALA A 274 -4.92 2.62 7.07
N ASP A 275 -4.52 1.36 6.98
CA ASP A 275 -4.34 0.69 5.71
C ASP A 275 -5.33 -0.45 5.52
N ILE A 276 -5.58 -0.82 4.27
CA ILE A 276 -6.58 -1.82 3.90
C ILE A 276 -6.13 -2.57 2.67
N HIS A 277 -6.23 -3.90 2.71
CA HIS A 277 -5.91 -4.74 1.56
C HIS A 277 -6.86 -5.93 1.48
N VAL A 278 -7.27 -6.25 0.27
CA VAL A 278 -8.02 -7.47 -0.07
C VAL A 278 -7.02 -8.56 -0.47
N SER A 279 -7.22 -9.80 -0.01
CA SER A 279 -6.38 -10.92 -0.45
C SER A 279 -6.52 -11.13 -1.96
N ALA A 280 -5.46 -11.59 -2.63
CA ALA A 280 -5.50 -11.78 -4.09
C ALA A 280 -6.58 -12.79 -4.56
N ASP A 281 -7.00 -13.72 -3.70
CA ASP A 281 -8.09 -14.65 -3.98
C ASP A 281 -9.50 -14.08 -3.70
N GLY A 282 -9.58 -12.84 -3.23
CA GLY A 282 -10.82 -12.10 -2.97
C GLY A 282 -11.62 -12.60 -1.77
N LYS A 283 -11.04 -13.46 -0.93
CA LYS A 283 -11.78 -14.10 0.18
C LYS A 283 -11.68 -13.37 1.50
N PHE A 284 -10.62 -12.59 1.70
CA PHE A 284 -10.35 -11.94 2.98
C PHE A 284 -10.05 -10.47 2.79
N LEU A 285 -10.40 -9.68 3.80
CA LEU A 285 -10.05 -8.28 3.91
C LEU A 285 -9.38 -8.04 5.26
N TYR A 286 -8.34 -7.22 5.23
CA TYR A 286 -7.59 -6.83 6.42
C TYR A 286 -7.58 -5.31 6.51
N GLY A 287 -7.75 -4.76 7.70
CA GLY A 287 -7.68 -3.32 7.96
C GLY A 287 -6.86 -3.03 9.21
N SER A 288 -5.90 -2.11 9.15
CA SER A 288 -5.08 -1.76 10.33
C SER A 288 -5.69 -0.64 11.16
N ASN A 289 -5.49 -0.71 12.47
CA ASN A 289 -5.99 0.23 13.47
C ASN A 289 -4.84 0.83 14.29
N ARG A 290 -4.64 2.14 14.24
CA ARG A 290 -3.68 2.87 15.11
C ARG A 290 -4.40 3.33 16.36
N GLY A 291 -3.93 2.92 17.54
CA GLY A 291 -4.66 3.09 18.80
C GLY A 291 -5.03 1.72 19.38
N HIS A 292 -5.99 1.03 18.75
CA HIS A 292 -6.24 -0.38 19.08
C HIS A 292 -5.05 -1.30 18.72
N ASN A 293 -4.13 -0.82 17.86
CA ASN A 293 -2.86 -1.46 17.50
C ASN A 293 -3.03 -2.91 17.05
N SER A 294 -3.90 -3.07 16.05
CA SER A 294 -4.33 -4.36 15.53
C SER A 294 -4.53 -4.37 14.02
N LEU A 295 -4.59 -5.56 13.43
CA LEU A 295 -5.32 -5.78 12.17
C LEU A 295 -6.69 -6.37 12.49
N ALA A 296 -7.75 -5.76 11.95
CA ALA A 296 -9.07 -6.36 11.86
C ALA A 296 -9.15 -7.27 10.63
N VAL A 297 -9.75 -8.45 10.78
CA VAL A 297 -9.83 -9.49 9.74
C VAL A 297 -11.29 -9.80 9.45
N TYR A 298 -11.62 -9.88 8.17
CA TYR A 298 -12.96 -10.19 7.67
C TYR A 298 -12.90 -11.26 6.58
N ASP A 299 -13.87 -12.17 6.60
CA ASP A 299 -14.22 -12.95 5.41
C ASP A 299 -15.04 -12.05 4.47
N ILE A 300 -14.84 -12.20 3.16
CA ILE A 300 -15.68 -11.57 2.14
C ILE A 300 -16.70 -12.60 1.68
N ASN A 301 -17.98 -12.33 1.90
CA ASN A 301 -19.05 -13.21 1.44
C ASN A 301 -19.03 -13.28 -0.10
N PRO A 302 -18.89 -14.48 -0.71
CA PRO A 302 -18.64 -14.58 -2.15
C PRO A 302 -19.80 -14.08 -3.01
N ALA A 303 -21.04 -14.18 -2.54
CA ALA A 303 -22.23 -13.79 -3.28
C ALA A 303 -22.61 -12.31 -3.06
N SER A 304 -22.70 -11.90 -1.81
CA SER A 304 -23.14 -10.53 -1.45
C SER A 304 -22.01 -9.52 -1.44
N LYS A 305 -20.76 -9.98 -1.33
CA LYS A 305 -19.54 -9.15 -1.13
C LYS A 305 -19.51 -8.37 0.17
N LYS A 306 -20.39 -8.73 1.10
CA LYS A 306 -20.40 -8.19 2.46
C LYS A 306 -19.29 -8.80 3.30
N LEU A 307 -18.77 -8.02 4.22
CA LEU A 307 -17.74 -8.36 5.17
C LEU A 307 -18.36 -9.10 6.37
N ILE A 308 -17.75 -10.22 6.73
CA ILE A 308 -18.12 -11.01 7.91
C ILE A 308 -16.93 -10.96 8.85
N TRP A 309 -17.09 -10.33 10.00
CA TRP A 309 -16.02 -10.20 11.00
C TRP A 309 -15.50 -11.57 11.46
N LYS A 310 -14.17 -11.69 11.53
CA LYS A 310 -13.47 -12.91 11.95
C LYS A 310 -12.72 -12.77 13.25
N GLY A 311 -12.15 -11.59 13.48
CA GLY A 311 -11.34 -11.34 14.66
C GLY A 311 -10.40 -10.18 14.47
N TYR A 312 -9.54 -10.02 15.47
CA TYR A 312 -8.46 -9.06 15.49
C TYR A 312 -7.17 -9.78 15.83
N ILE A 313 -6.06 -9.33 15.26
CA ILE A 313 -4.72 -9.71 15.71
C ILE A 313 -3.97 -8.48 16.17
N SER A 314 -3.25 -8.56 17.28
CA SER A 314 -2.33 -7.49 17.69
C SER A 314 -1.31 -7.25 16.57
N SER A 315 -0.91 -6.00 16.33
CA SER A 315 0.19 -5.70 15.41
C SER A 315 1.58 -5.99 16.01
N LYS A 316 1.65 -6.36 17.30
CA LYS A 316 2.88 -6.53 18.10
C LYS A 316 3.79 -5.30 18.07
N GLY A 317 3.18 -4.12 17.97
CA GLY A 317 3.86 -2.84 18.05
C GLY A 317 2.85 -1.72 18.25
N ASP A 318 3.29 -0.49 18.08
CA ASP A 318 2.46 0.70 18.21
C ASP A 318 2.32 1.42 16.87
N TRP A 319 1.08 1.80 16.55
CA TRP A 319 0.74 2.61 15.39
C TRP A 319 0.97 1.89 14.03
N PRO A 320 0.29 0.75 13.76
CA PRO A 320 0.40 0.00 12.50
C PRO A 320 -0.15 0.81 11.32
N ARG A 321 0.72 1.59 10.68
CA ARG A 321 0.33 2.59 9.67
C ARG A 321 0.18 2.01 8.28
N ASN A 322 0.88 0.92 8.00
CA ASN A 322 0.83 0.20 6.73
C ASN A 322 1.15 -1.28 6.97
N PHE A 323 0.63 -2.13 6.10
CA PHE A 323 1.04 -3.51 6.00
C PHE A 323 1.02 -3.93 4.52
N ALA A 324 1.69 -5.03 4.21
CA ALA A 324 1.72 -5.58 2.85
C ALA A 324 1.67 -7.11 2.88
N PHE A 325 1.03 -7.69 1.87
CA PHE A 325 1.15 -9.11 1.59
C PHE A 325 2.51 -9.40 0.96
N SER A 326 3.09 -10.55 1.30
CA SER A 326 4.15 -11.11 0.47
C SER A 326 3.61 -11.40 -0.95
N PRO A 327 4.44 -11.33 -2.00
CA PRO A 327 4.06 -11.65 -3.38
C PRO A 327 3.31 -12.98 -3.56
N ASP A 328 3.67 -13.99 -2.79
CA ASP A 328 3.05 -15.32 -2.79
C ASP A 328 1.79 -15.43 -1.91
N GLN A 329 1.36 -14.32 -1.29
CA GLN A 329 0.18 -14.21 -0.44
C GLN A 329 0.19 -15.20 0.74
N GLN A 330 1.38 -15.56 1.21
CA GLN A 330 1.57 -16.46 2.36
C GLN A 330 1.75 -15.69 3.68
N PHE A 331 2.18 -14.44 3.61
CA PHE A 331 2.50 -13.63 4.77
C PHE A 331 1.91 -12.24 4.69
N ILE A 332 1.76 -11.63 5.86
CA ILE A 332 1.50 -10.20 6.04
C ILE A 332 2.64 -9.63 6.88
N LEU A 333 3.24 -8.54 6.40
CA LEU A 333 4.23 -7.77 7.14
C LEU A 333 3.57 -6.47 7.60
N VAL A 334 3.66 -6.14 8.89
CA VAL A 334 3.01 -4.97 9.51
C VAL A 334 4.06 -3.97 9.96
N ALA A 335 4.05 -2.76 9.40
CA ALA A 335 4.92 -1.66 9.80
C ALA A 335 4.28 -0.83 10.91
N ASN A 336 4.88 -0.90 12.11
CA ASN A 336 4.47 -0.14 13.27
C ASN A 336 5.31 1.15 13.39
N GLN A 337 4.70 2.30 13.11
CA GLN A 337 5.40 3.57 13.02
C GLN A 337 6.08 3.94 14.34
N LYS A 338 5.34 3.91 15.46
CA LYS A 338 5.82 4.47 16.73
C LYS A 338 6.78 3.55 17.46
N SER A 339 6.57 2.23 17.38
CA SER A 339 7.50 1.26 17.97
C SER A 339 8.71 0.98 17.09
N GLY A 340 8.69 1.35 15.81
CA GLY A 340 9.85 1.24 14.92
C GLY A 340 10.21 -0.20 14.56
N ASN A 341 9.22 -1.09 14.45
CA ASN A 341 9.41 -2.48 14.05
C ASN A 341 8.46 -2.91 12.91
N ILE A 342 8.91 -3.86 12.11
CA ILE A 342 8.11 -4.58 11.12
C ILE A 342 7.92 -6.02 11.60
N VAL A 343 6.67 -6.44 11.75
CA VAL A 343 6.32 -7.75 12.31
C VAL A 343 5.77 -8.66 11.22
N VAL A 344 6.21 -9.93 11.20
CA VAL A 344 5.84 -10.90 10.17
C VAL A 344 4.81 -11.91 10.67
N TYR A 345 3.70 -12.01 9.97
CA TYR A 345 2.64 -12.99 10.19
C TYR A 345 2.53 -13.96 9.01
N ARG A 346 2.32 -15.24 9.28
CA ARG A 346 1.91 -16.22 8.27
C ARG A 346 0.40 -16.30 8.24
N ILE A 347 -0.18 -16.26 7.05
CA ILE A 347 -1.63 -16.37 6.89
C ILE A 347 -2.02 -17.85 6.97
N ASN A 348 -2.92 -18.17 7.89
CA ASN A 348 -3.57 -19.47 7.92
C ASN A 348 -4.57 -19.57 6.76
N LYS A 349 -4.22 -20.30 5.70
CA LYS A 349 -5.05 -20.42 4.48
C LYS A 349 -6.45 -20.96 4.71
N ALA A 350 -6.66 -21.74 5.78
CA ALA A 350 -7.96 -22.34 6.04
C ALA A 350 -8.99 -21.31 6.51
N ASN A 351 -8.55 -20.27 7.22
CA ASN A 351 -9.45 -19.32 7.87
C ASN A 351 -9.09 -17.84 7.66
N GLY A 352 -7.99 -17.53 6.98
CA GLY A 352 -7.50 -16.17 6.71
C GLY A 352 -6.83 -15.48 7.90
N MET A 353 -6.74 -16.11 9.07
CA MET A 353 -6.18 -15.45 10.25
C MET A 353 -4.64 -15.38 10.15
N PRO A 354 -4.02 -14.20 10.36
CA PRO A 354 -2.56 -14.11 10.42
C PRO A 354 -2.03 -14.59 11.79
N GLU A 355 -1.02 -15.43 11.76
CA GLU A 355 -0.35 -16.01 12.93
C GLU A 355 1.07 -15.47 13.02
N PHE A 356 1.45 -14.93 14.18
CA PHE A 356 2.78 -14.35 14.37
C PHE A 356 3.85 -15.42 14.19
N THR A 357 4.84 -15.15 13.34
CA THR A 357 5.88 -16.14 13.00
C THR A 357 7.00 -16.23 14.03
N GLY A 358 7.09 -15.26 14.94
CA GLY A 358 8.29 -15.06 15.77
C GLY A 358 9.31 -14.11 15.14
N ASN A 359 9.15 -13.73 13.87
CA ASN A 359 10.08 -12.86 13.17
C ASN A 359 9.61 -11.40 13.16
N GLU A 360 10.56 -10.51 13.44
CA GLU A 360 10.42 -9.07 13.28
C GLU A 360 11.78 -8.44 12.95
N ILE A 361 11.76 -7.18 12.54
CA ILE A 361 12.96 -6.39 12.30
C ILE A 361 12.74 -4.94 12.74
N ASP A 362 13.76 -4.34 13.33
CA ASP A 362 13.75 -2.92 13.68
C ASP A 362 13.96 -2.06 12.42
N VAL A 363 12.96 -1.21 12.15
CA VAL A 363 13.02 -0.16 11.13
C VAL A 363 12.34 1.08 11.72
N PRO A 364 13.12 2.10 12.16
CA PRO A 364 12.57 3.29 12.78
C PRO A 364 11.51 3.96 11.90
N SER A 365 10.37 4.31 12.49
CA SER A 365 9.34 5.11 11.84
C SER A 365 8.90 4.56 10.49
N ALA A 366 8.79 3.22 10.38
CA ALA A 366 8.32 2.51 9.21
C ALA A 366 6.83 2.79 8.94
N VAL A 367 6.50 3.21 7.71
CA VAL A 367 5.15 3.64 7.34
C VAL A 367 4.67 3.17 5.96
N CYS A 368 5.52 2.50 5.19
CA CYS A 368 5.15 1.91 3.91
C CYS A 368 6.05 0.69 3.62
N ILE A 369 5.48 -0.43 3.19
CA ILE A 369 6.18 -1.64 2.73
C ILE A 369 5.80 -1.86 1.27
N GLU A 370 6.79 -1.97 0.39
CA GLU A 370 6.57 -2.26 -1.03
C GLU A 370 7.55 -3.35 -1.49
N PHE A 371 7.00 -4.51 -1.88
CA PHE A 371 7.78 -5.66 -2.34
C PHE A 371 8.34 -5.45 -3.75
N LEU A 372 9.62 -5.80 -3.95
CA LEU A 372 10.33 -5.75 -5.23
C LEU A 372 9.89 -6.85 -6.18
#